data_AF-A0A842YM75-F1
#
_entry.id   AF-A0A842YM75-F1
#
_cell.length_a   1.000
_cell.length_b   1.000
_cell.length_c   1.000
_cell.angle_alpha   90.00
_cell.angle_beta   90.00
_cell.angle_gamma   90.00
#
_symmetry.space_group_name_H-M   'P 1'
#
loop_
_entity.id
_entity.type
_entity.pdbx_description
1 polymer ?
#
loop_
_entity_poly.entity_id
_entity_poly.type
_entity_poly.pdbx_seq_one_letter_code
_entity_poly.pdbx_strand_id
1 'polypeptide(L)'
;MAIPRHEVSGSNLQVMFGGDEAWNEWLKKRAIVEALGRARAKSAVPQLVPLVSAQCRVPQFSEILRPAVVRALGEIGDKRALEPLHNALHSDQVNQATKKAIGEALEKIEGHAPRDPALIIAQADSLYKSGKSKEVLQTLEQINSRMFDTLSNQDKYYLWFMRGEAYRTTGDTKKAAECYRASLKYFSDPSAIAYDRLRELGQYTKEI
;
A
#
# COMPACT_ATOMS: atom_id res chain seq x y z
N MET A 1 -35.32 -72.88 -14.22
CA MET A 1 -36.48 -72.27 -14.91
C MET A 1 -36.66 -70.86 -14.33
N ALA A 2 -36.71 -69.84 -15.20
CA ALA A 2 -37.07 -68.42 -14.98
C ALA A 2 -36.14 -67.52 -14.11
N ILE A 3 -35.89 -66.21 -14.34
CA ILE A 3 -35.86 -65.19 -15.43
C ILE A 3 -34.96 -64.06 -14.83
N PRO A 4 -34.14 -63.30 -15.59
CA PRO A 4 -33.34 -62.19 -15.06
C PRO A 4 -34.09 -60.84 -15.02
N ARG A 5 -33.68 -59.92 -14.11
CA ARG A 5 -33.53 -58.44 -14.29
C ARG A 5 -33.53 -57.70 -12.94
N HIS A 6 -32.51 -56.89 -12.68
CA HIS A 6 -32.59 -55.41 -12.76
C HIS A 6 -31.23 -54.77 -12.43
N GLU A 7 -30.74 -53.94 -13.34
CA GLU A 7 -29.73 -52.90 -13.08
C GLU A 7 -30.27 -51.90 -12.07
N VAL A 8 -29.45 -51.48 -11.10
CA VAL A 8 -29.42 -50.08 -10.66
C VAL A 8 -27.96 -49.68 -10.40
N SER A 9 -27.54 -48.73 -11.21
CA SER A 9 -26.39 -47.84 -11.10
C SER A 9 -26.09 -47.38 -9.67
N GLY A 10 -24.81 -47.43 -9.29
CA GLY A 10 -24.31 -46.84 -8.06
C GLY A 10 -22.80 -46.88 -8.07
N SER A 11 -22.18 -45.80 -8.54
CA SER A 11 -20.74 -45.55 -8.54
C SER A 11 -20.03 -46.13 -7.32
N ASN A 12 -19.20 -47.16 -7.55
CA ASN A 12 -18.18 -47.66 -6.64
C ASN A 12 -17.14 -46.54 -6.40
N LEU A 13 -17.46 -45.57 -5.56
CA LEU A 13 -16.45 -44.75 -4.90
C LEU A 13 -16.05 -45.50 -3.63
N GLN A 14 -15.12 -46.44 -3.79
CA GLN A 14 -14.27 -46.87 -2.69
C GLN A 14 -13.54 -45.62 -2.18
N VAL A 15 -14.07 -45.02 -1.12
CA VAL A 15 -13.38 -43.97 -0.36
C VAL A 15 -12.18 -44.63 0.32
N MET A 16 -11.03 -44.61 -0.35
CA MET A 16 -9.77 -45.07 0.21
C MET A 16 -9.33 -44.12 1.33
N PHE A 17 -9.01 -44.73 2.46
CA PHE A 17 -8.60 -44.12 3.71
C PHE A 17 -7.45 -43.10 3.55
N GLY A 18 -7.84 -41.83 3.56
CA GLY A 18 -7.00 -40.64 3.64
C GLY A 18 -7.77 -39.39 4.07
N GLY A 19 -8.89 -39.59 4.79
CA GLY A 19 -9.65 -38.62 5.59
C GLY A 19 -9.97 -37.25 4.99
N ASP A 20 -11.14 -37.12 4.35
CA ASP A 20 -11.80 -35.85 4.03
C ASP A 20 -11.82 -34.84 5.20
N GLU A 21 -11.82 -35.31 6.46
CA GLU A 21 -11.80 -34.47 7.66
C GLU A 21 -10.53 -33.61 7.79
N ALA A 22 -9.34 -34.17 7.58
CA ALA A 22 -8.08 -33.43 7.78
C ALA A 22 -7.92 -32.32 6.73
N TRP A 23 -8.35 -32.59 5.50
CA TRP A 23 -8.34 -31.59 4.41
C TRP A 23 -9.37 -30.48 4.68
N ASN A 24 -10.56 -30.85 5.18
CA ASN A 24 -11.59 -29.91 5.61
C ASN A 24 -11.14 -29.01 6.77
N GLU A 25 -10.35 -29.52 7.72
CA GLU A 25 -9.88 -28.73 8.87
C GLU A 25 -8.93 -27.57 8.49
N TRP A 26 -8.02 -27.77 7.54
CA TRP A 26 -7.13 -26.69 7.09
C TRP A 26 -7.86 -25.61 6.31
N LEU A 27 -8.89 -26.00 5.54
CA LEU A 27 -9.76 -25.05 4.84
C LEU A 27 -10.59 -24.20 5.81
N LYS A 28 -11.13 -24.80 6.89
CA LYS A 28 -11.81 -24.06 7.96
C LYS A 28 -10.88 -23.03 8.62
N LYS A 29 -9.66 -23.44 8.98
CA LYS A 29 -8.64 -22.53 9.56
C LYS A 29 -8.31 -21.38 8.61
N ARG A 30 -8.13 -21.69 7.32
CA ARG A 30 -7.92 -20.67 6.29
C ARG A 30 -9.10 -19.70 6.22
N ALA A 31 -10.34 -20.18 6.21
CA ALA A 31 -11.52 -19.33 6.15
C ALA A 31 -11.61 -18.37 7.35
N ILE A 32 -11.27 -18.84 8.56
CA ILE A 32 -11.19 -18.01 9.76
C ILE A 32 -10.14 -16.91 9.59
N VAL A 33 -8.94 -17.26 9.14
CA VAL A 33 -7.85 -16.30 8.93
C VAL A 33 -8.21 -15.26 7.87
N GLU A 34 -8.80 -15.68 6.74
CA GLU A 34 -9.28 -14.76 5.71
C GLU A 34 -10.41 -13.86 6.23
N ALA A 35 -11.29 -14.37 7.09
CA ALA A 35 -12.32 -13.55 7.72
C ALA A 35 -11.72 -12.48 8.66
N LEU A 36 -10.68 -12.82 9.43
CA LEU A 36 -9.93 -11.86 10.26
C LEU A 36 -9.25 -10.78 9.40
N GLY A 37 -8.69 -11.18 8.24
CA GLY A 37 -8.15 -10.29 7.23
C GLY A 37 -9.17 -9.27 6.72
N ARG A 38 -10.29 -9.78 6.18
CA ARG A 38 -11.41 -8.96 5.69
C ARG A 38 -12.02 -8.05 6.75
N ALA A 39 -12.12 -8.54 7.99
CA ALA A 39 -12.60 -7.76 9.12
C ALA A 39 -11.58 -6.71 9.63
N ARG A 40 -10.35 -6.72 9.10
CA ARG A 40 -9.23 -5.86 9.54
C ARG A 40 -9.00 -5.91 11.04
N ALA A 41 -9.08 -7.11 11.62
CA ALA A 41 -8.99 -7.33 13.06
C ALA A 41 -7.56 -7.15 13.57
N LYS A 42 -7.15 -5.91 13.88
CA LYS A 42 -5.82 -5.58 14.42
C LYS A 42 -5.49 -6.32 15.72
N SER A 43 -6.50 -6.68 16.51
CA SER A 43 -6.34 -7.48 17.73
C SER A 43 -5.83 -8.89 17.46
N ALA A 44 -5.98 -9.41 16.23
CA ALA A 44 -5.51 -10.74 15.81
C ALA A 44 -4.04 -10.78 15.38
N VAL A 45 -3.40 -9.62 15.17
CA VAL A 45 -2.02 -9.52 14.66
C VAL A 45 -1.01 -10.24 15.57
N PRO A 46 -1.04 -10.09 16.91
CA PRO A 46 -0.12 -10.81 17.80
C PRO A 46 -0.24 -12.34 17.70
N GLN A 47 -1.42 -12.88 17.37
CA GLN A 47 -1.66 -14.31 17.22
C GLN A 47 -1.29 -14.82 15.81
N LEU A 48 -1.40 -13.97 14.79
CA LEU A 48 -1.09 -14.33 13.40
C LEU A 48 0.40 -14.25 13.07
N VAL A 49 1.13 -13.27 13.63
CA VAL A 49 2.56 -13.06 13.37
C VAL A 49 3.42 -14.32 13.63
N PRO A 50 3.28 -15.03 14.78
CA PRO A 50 4.07 -16.23 15.05
C PRO A 50 3.87 -17.35 14.01
N LEU A 51 2.71 -17.39 13.34
CA LEU A 51 2.40 -18.44 12.36
C LEU A 51 3.13 -18.27 11.03
N VAL A 52 3.67 -17.08 10.75
CA VAL A 52 4.44 -16.80 9.52
C VAL A 52 5.74 -17.61 9.50
N SER A 53 6.44 -17.68 10.63
CA SER A 53 7.73 -18.37 10.78
C SER A 53 7.63 -19.72 11.50
N ALA A 54 6.42 -20.15 11.88
CA ALA A 54 6.21 -21.42 12.57
C ALA A 54 6.64 -22.61 11.70
N GLN A 55 7.41 -23.51 12.30
CA GLN A 55 7.82 -24.76 11.68
C GLN A 55 6.77 -25.84 11.95
N CYS A 56 6.16 -26.36 10.89
CA CYS A 56 5.16 -27.42 10.96
C CYS A 56 5.49 -28.47 9.90
N ARG A 57 5.47 -29.76 10.28
CA ARG A 57 5.73 -30.88 9.36
C ARG A 57 4.52 -31.23 8.49
N VAL A 58 3.38 -30.56 8.70
CA VAL A 58 2.14 -30.82 7.95
C VAL A 58 2.15 -30.00 6.66
N PRO A 59 2.11 -30.63 5.46
CA PRO A 59 2.22 -29.91 4.18
C PRO A 59 1.16 -28.82 3.99
N GLN A 60 -0.08 -29.10 4.41
CA GLN A 60 -1.21 -28.18 4.31
C GLN A 60 -0.98 -26.89 5.12
N PHE A 61 -0.19 -26.93 6.20
CA PHE A 61 0.17 -25.73 6.94
C PHE A 61 0.97 -24.77 6.05
N SER A 62 2.02 -25.26 5.39
CA SER A 62 2.88 -24.46 4.53
C SER A 62 2.24 -24.07 3.20
N GLU A 63 1.37 -24.91 2.65
CA GLU A 63 0.77 -24.72 1.32
C GLU A 63 -0.55 -23.93 1.36
N ILE A 64 -1.34 -24.10 2.42
CA ILE A 64 -2.70 -23.54 2.50
C ILE A 64 -2.76 -22.43 3.55
N LEU A 65 -2.37 -22.73 4.80
CA LEU A 65 -2.61 -21.82 5.92
C LEU A 65 -1.63 -20.65 5.97
N ARG A 66 -0.32 -20.90 5.82
CA ARG A 66 0.71 -19.87 5.94
C ARG A 66 0.56 -18.75 4.91
N PRO A 67 0.30 -19.01 3.61
CA PRO A 67 0.01 -17.95 2.65
C PRO A 67 -1.28 -17.19 2.96
N ALA A 68 -2.28 -17.84 3.57
CA ALA A 68 -3.52 -17.17 4.01
C ALA A 68 -3.26 -16.23 5.20
N VAL A 69 -2.45 -16.65 6.17
CA VAL A 69 -2.01 -15.82 7.30
C VAL A 69 -1.31 -14.57 6.81
N VAL A 70 -0.35 -14.72 5.91
CA VAL A 70 0.41 -13.59 5.36
C VAL A 70 -0.50 -12.63 4.60
N ARG A 71 -1.40 -13.12 3.75
CA ARG A 71 -2.37 -12.27 3.04
C ARG A 71 -3.30 -11.54 4.00
N ALA A 72 -3.78 -12.22 5.05
CA ALA A 72 -4.62 -11.60 6.08
C ALA A 72 -3.88 -10.50 6.84
N LEU A 73 -2.60 -10.70 7.20
CA LEU A 73 -1.77 -9.63 7.79
C LEU A 73 -1.65 -8.42 6.84
N GLY A 74 -1.49 -8.69 5.53
CA GLY A 74 -1.54 -7.69 4.47
C GLY A 74 -2.85 -6.88 4.46
N GLU A 75 -3.99 -7.57 4.53
CA GLU A 75 -5.33 -6.96 4.53
C GLU A 75 -5.63 -6.18 5.83
N ILE A 76 -5.12 -6.65 6.96
CA ILE A 76 -5.24 -5.95 8.25
C ILE A 76 -4.46 -4.62 8.23
N GLY A 77 -3.31 -4.57 7.57
CA GLY A 77 -2.52 -3.35 7.39
C GLY A 77 -1.87 -2.83 8.69
N ASP A 78 -1.65 -3.70 9.67
CA ASP A 78 -1.01 -3.33 10.93
C ASP A 78 0.51 -3.36 10.80
N LYS A 79 1.15 -2.21 11.05
CA LYS A 79 2.60 -2.05 10.93
C LYS A 79 3.41 -2.97 11.85
N ARG A 80 2.81 -3.51 12.92
CA ARG A 80 3.47 -4.50 13.79
C ARG A 80 3.87 -5.79 13.05
N ALA A 81 3.26 -6.05 11.89
CA ALA A 81 3.62 -7.20 11.06
C ALA A 81 4.82 -6.96 10.14
N LEU A 82 5.32 -5.73 9.97
CA LEU A 82 6.37 -5.40 9.00
C LEU A 82 7.69 -6.13 9.28
N GLU A 83 8.27 -5.94 10.47
CA GLU A 83 9.54 -6.60 10.81
C GLU A 83 9.46 -8.13 10.73
N PRO A 84 8.44 -8.80 11.29
CA PRO A 84 8.28 -10.24 11.13
C PRO A 84 8.20 -10.70 9.67
N LEU A 85 7.51 -9.95 8.81
CA LEU A 85 7.37 -10.27 7.38
C LEU A 85 8.68 -10.07 6.62
N HIS A 86 9.42 -9.00 6.89
CA HIS A 86 10.76 -8.75 6.32
C HIS A 86 11.75 -9.86 6.71
N ASN A 87 11.74 -10.28 7.98
CA ASN A 87 12.58 -11.37 8.45
C ASN A 87 12.20 -12.71 7.79
N ALA A 88 10.90 -12.97 7.61
CA ALA A 88 10.42 -14.20 6.99
C ALA A 88 10.77 -14.31 5.49
N LEU A 89 10.91 -13.18 4.78
CA LEU A 89 11.30 -13.17 3.36
C LEU A 89 12.69 -13.80 3.13
N HIS A 90 13.59 -13.57 4.08
CA HIS A 90 14.97 -14.06 4.05
C HIS A 90 15.14 -15.45 4.69
N SER A 91 14.05 -16.06 5.16
CA SER A 91 14.08 -17.38 5.79
C SER A 91 13.96 -18.51 4.76
N ASP A 92 14.76 -19.56 4.95
CA ASP A 92 14.67 -20.81 4.18
C ASP A 92 13.48 -21.69 4.62
N GLN A 93 12.82 -21.35 5.73
CA GLN A 93 11.66 -22.09 6.25
C GLN A 93 10.36 -21.78 5.50
N VAL A 94 10.41 -20.81 4.58
CA VAL A 94 9.25 -20.25 3.89
C VAL A 94 9.31 -20.64 2.40
N ASN A 95 8.27 -21.32 1.92
CA ASN A 95 8.16 -21.74 0.52
C ASN A 95 7.91 -20.54 -0.42
N GLN A 96 8.11 -20.75 -1.71
CA GLN A 96 8.00 -19.68 -2.72
C GLN A 96 6.61 -19.02 -2.76
N ALA A 97 5.55 -19.81 -2.57
CA ALA A 97 4.19 -19.29 -2.52
C ALA A 97 3.99 -18.30 -1.36
N THR A 98 4.54 -18.62 -0.19
CA THR A 98 4.50 -17.73 0.97
C THR A 98 5.39 -16.51 0.76
N LYS A 99 6.60 -16.64 0.16
CA LYS A 99 7.45 -15.48 -0.16
C LYS A 99 6.75 -14.48 -1.09
N LYS A 100 6.02 -14.97 -2.10
CA LYS A 100 5.18 -14.12 -2.95
C LYS A 100 4.10 -13.40 -2.14
N ALA A 101 3.38 -14.13 -1.28
CA ALA A 101 2.38 -13.53 -0.41
C ALA A 101 2.97 -12.49 0.54
N ILE A 102 4.20 -12.69 1.03
CA ILE A 102 4.92 -11.73 1.88
C ILE A 102 5.17 -10.44 1.11
N GLY A 103 5.65 -10.52 -0.13
CA GLY A 103 5.83 -9.34 -0.99
C GLY A 103 4.52 -8.54 -1.16
N GLU A 104 3.43 -9.22 -1.51
CA GLU A 104 2.11 -8.57 -1.65
C GLU A 104 1.59 -7.99 -0.32
N ALA A 105 1.84 -8.68 0.80
CA ALA A 105 1.40 -8.22 2.12
C ALA A 105 2.22 -7.01 2.59
N LEU A 106 3.53 -7.02 2.38
CA LEU A 106 4.40 -5.87 2.63
C LEU A 106 3.96 -4.69 1.76
N GLU A 107 3.72 -4.88 0.47
CA GLU A 107 3.20 -3.82 -0.42
C GLU A 107 1.89 -3.22 0.10
N LYS A 108 0.98 -4.06 0.62
CA LYS A 108 -0.30 -3.61 1.21
C LYS A 108 -0.15 -2.90 2.56
N ILE A 109 0.70 -3.42 3.46
CA ILE A 109 0.90 -2.84 4.81
C ILE A 109 1.71 -1.56 4.72
N GLU A 110 2.77 -1.60 3.92
CA GLU A 110 3.57 -0.43 3.59
C GLU A 110 2.70 0.54 2.82
N GLY A 111 1.89 0.06 1.87
CA GLY A 111 0.78 0.78 1.24
C GLY A 111 1.15 1.61 0.00
N HIS A 112 2.41 1.64 -0.42
CA HIS A 112 3.14 2.91 -0.41
C HIS A 112 3.21 3.36 1.04
N ALA A 113 4.40 3.32 1.63
CA ALA A 113 4.67 4.04 2.87
C ALA A 113 4.03 5.43 2.77
N PRO A 114 3.80 6.17 3.87
CA PRO A 114 3.94 7.59 3.69
C PRO A 114 5.34 7.79 3.08
N ARG A 115 5.42 7.95 1.75
CA ARG A 115 6.63 8.38 1.09
C ARG A 115 6.94 9.64 1.86
N ASP A 116 8.10 9.63 2.50
CA ASP A 116 8.57 10.79 3.23
C ASP A 116 8.24 12.01 2.34
N PRO A 117 7.41 12.95 2.81
CA PRO A 117 6.97 14.04 1.96
C PRO A 117 8.17 14.83 1.41
N ALA A 118 9.33 14.79 2.09
CA ALA A 118 10.59 15.29 1.55
C ALA A 118 11.08 14.51 0.30
N LEU A 119 10.96 13.18 0.27
CA LEU A 119 11.30 12.37 -0.90
C LEU A 119 10.32 12.60 -2.07
N ILE A 120 9.03 12.79 -1.77
CA ILE A 120 8.04 13.16 -2.81
C ILE A 120 8.43 14.51 -3.44
N ILE A 121 8.76 15.49 -2.60
CA ILE A 121 9.21 16.81 -3.04
C ILE A 121 10.51 16.71 -3.86
N ALA A 122 11.49 15.91 -3.42
CA ALA A 122 12.74 15.70 -4.16
C ALA A 122 12.52 15.03 -5.53
N GLN A 123 11.61 14.05 -5.60
CA GLN A 123 11.22 13.45 -6.87
C GLN A 123 10.55 14.47 -7.79
N ALA A 124 9.64 15.29 -7.25
CA ALA A 124 8.99 16.35 -7.99
C ALA A 124 9.99 17.39 -8.54
N ASP A 125 11.01 17.76 -7.78
CA ASP A 125 12.11 18.63 -8.24
C ASP A 125 12.88 18.01 -9.42
N SER A 126 13.23 16.73 -9.33
CA SER A 126 13.89 16.02 -10.44
C SER A 126 13.02 15.98 -11.71
N LEU A 127 11.71 15.78 -11.57
CA LEU A 127 10.76 15.76 -12.68
C LEU A 127 10.61 17.15 -13.31
N TYR A 128 10.57 18.20 -12.49
CA TYR A 128 10.50 19.58 -12.95
C TYR A 128 11.74 19.95 -13.76
N LYS A 129 12.94 19.60 -13.29
CA LYS A 129 14.21 19.78 -14.03
C LYS A 129 14.22 19.04 -15.36
N SER A 130 13.49 17.94 -15.44
CA SER A 130 13.31 17.15 -16.67
C SER A 130 12.19 17.68 -17.59
N GLY A 131 11.55 18.80 -17.25
CA GLY A 131 10.46 19.42 -18.04
C GLY A 131 9.10 18.73 -17.91
N LYS A 132 8.97 17.73 -17.03
CA LYS A 132 7.80 16.85 -16.92
C LYS A 132 6.72 17.42 -16.01
N SER A 133 6.21 18.60 -16.36
CA SER A 133 5.36 19.41 -15.47
C SER A 133 4.06 18.73 -15.04
N LYS A 134 3.44 17.91 -15.89
CA LYS A 134 2.24 17.13 -15.51
C LYS A 134 2.55 16.07 -14.44
N GLU A 135 3.71 15.42 -14.55
CA GLU A 135 4.16 14.40 -13.61
C GLU A 135 4.54 15.00 -12.25
N VAL A 136 5.05 16.25 -12.25
CA VAL A 136 5.29 17.02 -11.01
C VAL A 136 3.98 17.18 -10.22
N LEU A 137 2.90 17.62 -10.87
CA LEU A 137 1.61 17.81 -10.21
C LEU A 137 1.06 16.49 -9.65
N GLN A 138 1.06 15.43 -10.46
CA GLN A 138 0.64 14.09 -10.03
C GLN A 138 1.47 13.56 -8.84
N THR A 139 2.76 13.85 -8.83
CA THR A 139 3.66 13.44 -7.73
C THR A 139 3.32 14.21 -6.45
N LEU A 140 3.16 15.53 -6.54
CA LEU A 140 2.82 16.37 -5.38
C LEU A 140 1.39 16.17 -4.87
N GLU A 141 0.47 15.62 -5.67
CA GLU A 141 -0.87 15.20 -5.24
C GLU A 141 -0.84 14.01 -4.26
N GLN A 142 0.25 13.24 -4.22
CA GLN A 142 0.44 12.16 -3.25
C GLN A 142 0.57 12.68 -1.81
N ILE A 143 0.88 13.97 -1.63
CA ILE A 143 0.96 14.62 -0.31
C ILE A 143 -0.45 15.00 0.14
N ASN A 144 -1.02 14.16 1.00
CA ASN A 144 -2.29 14.43 1.67
C ASN A 144 -2.14 15.38 2.87
N SER A 145 -3.26 15.79 3.47
CA SER A 145 -3.29 16.74 4.61
C SER A 145 -2.42 16.29 5.79
N ARG A 146 -2.47 15.01 6.16
CA ARG A 146 -1.70 14.48 7.28
C ARG A 146 -0.19 14.56 7.04
N MET A 147 0.27 14.29 5.81
CA MET A 147 1.68 14.44 5.43
C MET A 147 2.07 15.91 5.38
N PHE A 148 1.20 16.75 4.84
CA PHE A 148 1.42 18.18 4.77
C PHE A 148 1.64 18.78 6.16
N ASP A 149 0.88 18.37 7.16
CA ASP A 149 0.99 18.88 8.53
C ASP A 149 2.38 18.63 9.14
N THR A 150 3.03 17.51 8.77
CA THR A 150 4.36 17.14 9.26
C THR A 150 5.53 17.91 8.61
N LEU A 151 5.28 18.64 7.52
CA LEU A 151 6.31 19.38 6.81
C LEU A 151 6.77 20.64 7.55
N SER A 152 8.05 20.97 7.39
CA SER A 152 8.58 22.27 7.80
C SER A 152 7.91 23.40 7.00
N ASN A 153 7.92 24.62 7.53
CA ASN A 153 7.40 25.78 6.79
C ASN A 153 8.15 26.00 5.47
N GLN A 154 9.44 25.69 5.43
CA GLN A 154 10.25 25.78 4.22
C GLN A 154 9.79 24.76 3.16
N ASP A 155 9.51 23.52 3.57
CA ASP A 155 9.01 22.48 2.66
C ASP A 155 7.58 22.78 2.21
N LYS A 156 6.74 23.33 3.09
CA LYS A 156 5.38 23.78 2.73
C LYS A 156 5.43 24.90 1.70
N TYR A 157 6.31 25.90 1.89
CA TYR A 157 6.56 26.93 0.90
C TYR A 157 6.99 26.31 -0.42
N TYR A 158 8.02 25.45 -0.41
CA TYR A 158 8.60 24.90 -1.62
C TYR A 158 7.63 23.99 -2.38
N LEU A 159 6.84 23.17 -1.68
CA LEU A 159 5.78 22.33 -2.27
C LEU A 159 4.76 23.17 -3.05
N TRP A 160 4.24 24.24 -2.42
CA TRP A 160 3.29 25.13 -3.08
C TRP A 160 3.94 25.89 -4.25
N PHE A 161 5.19 26.35 -4.07
CA PHE A 161 5.94 27.00 -5.14
C PHE A 161 6.14 26.07 -6.35
N MET A 162 6.48 24.81 -6.13
CA MET A 162 6.66 23.80 -7.18
C MET A 162 5.36 23.49 -7.93
N ARG A 163 4.21 23.44 -7.23
CA ARG A 163 2.90 23.37 -7.91
C ARG A 163 2.67 24.60 -8.79
N GLY A 164 3.05 25.78 -8.30
CA GLY A 164 2.98 27.03 -9.06
C GLY A 164 3.79 26.99 -10.36
N GLU A 165 5.06 26.58 -10.28
CA GLU A 165 5.92 26.43 -11.46
C GLU A 165 5.36 25.40 -12.45
N ALA A 166 4.88 24.26 -11.98
CA ALA A 166 4.30 23.24 -12.83
C ALA A 166 3.01 23.70 -13.51
N TYR A 167 2.15 24.48 -12.82
CA TYR A 167 0.97 25.05 -13.46
C TYR A 167 1.34 26.13 -14.49
N ARG A 168 2.33 26.98 -14.17
CA ARG A 168 2.81 28.03 -15.07
C ARG A 168 3.32 27.45 -16.39
N THR A 169 4.10 26.36 -16.36
CA THR A 169 4.59 25.69 -17.56
C THR A 169 3.50 24.96 -18.34
N THR A 170 2.45 24.48 -17.67
CA THR A 170 1.27 23.91 -18.35
C THR A 170 0.31 24.96 -18.92
N GLY A 171 0.53 26.25 -18.64
CA GLY A 171 -0.28 27.37 -19.14
C GLY A 171 -1.45 27.80 -18.24
N ASP A 172 -1.67 27.14 -17.09
CA ASP A 172 -2.72 27.51 -16.13
C ASP A 172 -2.19 28.61 -15.18
N THR A 173 -2.13 29.83 -15.70
CA THR A 173 -1.58 31.00 -14.97
C THR A 173 -2.39 31.38 -13.73
N LYS A 174 -3.69 31.05 -13.69
CA LYS A 174 -4.55 31.30 -12.52
C LYS A 174 -4.17 30.37 -11.37
N LYS A 175 -4.10 29.06 -11.61
CA LYS A 175 -3.67 28.10 -10.57
C LYS A 175 -2.22 28.33 -10.15
N ALA A 176 -1.37 28.75 -11.09
CA ALA A 176 0.00 29.12 -10.76
C ALA A 176 0.03 30.26 -9.72
N ALA A 177 -0.71 31.33 -9.96
CA ALA A 177 -0.81 32.46 -9.02
C ALA A 177 -1.40 32.07 -7.66
N GLU A 178 -2.44 31.22 -7.64
CA GLU A 178 -3.01 30.68 -6.39
C GLU A 178 -1.97 29.90 -5.58
N CYS A 179 -1.18 29.05 -6.26
CA CYS A 179 -0.13 28.27 -5.61
C CYS A 179 0.99 29.16 -5.06
N TYR A 180 1.41 30.19 -5.78
CA TYR A 180 2.41 31.15 -5.27
C TYR A 180 1.89 31.94 -4.06
N ARG A 181 0.61 32.36 -4.05
CA ARG A 181 0.02 32.98 -2.86
C ARG A 181 -0.06 31.99 -1.70
N ALA A 182 -0.38 30.73 -1.97
CA ALA A 182 -0.42 29.68 -0.95
C ALA A 182 0.98 29.39 -0.37
N SER A 183 2.04 29.44 -1.18
CA SER A 183 3.41 29.26 -0.68
C SER A 183 3.80 30.38 0.27
N LEU A 184 3.47 31.64 -0.07
CA LEU A 184 3.80 32.82 0.74
C LEU A 184 3.17 32.82 2.15
N LYS A 185 2.13 32.01 2.40
CA LYS A 185 1.59 31.80 3.75
C LYS A 185 2.60 31.15 4.71
N TYR A 186 3.59 30.44 4.19
CA TYR A 186 4.58 29.70 4.98
C TYR A 186 5.97 30.35 4.97
N PHE A 187 6.23 31.22 3.99
CA PHE A 187 7.44 32.04 3.92
C PHE A 187 7.12 33.34 3.18
N SER A 188 6.97 34.42 3.95
CA SER A 188 6.48 35.73 3.47
C SER A 188 7.59 36.78 3.30
N ASP A 189 8.86 36.37 3.42
CA ASP A 189 10.00 37.27 3.25
C ASP A 189 9.95 37.93 1.87
N PRO A 190 10.17 39.26 1.76
CA PRO A 190 10.15 39.96 0.47
C PRO A 190 11.11 39.40 -0.60
N SER A 191 12.14 38.65 -0.20
CA SER A 191 13.07 37.94 -1.09
C SER A 191 12.52 36.64 -1.67
N ALA A 192 11.32 36.21 -1.27
CA ALA A 192 10.69 35.01 -1.79
C ALA A 192 10.44 35.12 -3.30
N ILE A 193 10.98 34.17 -4.06
CA ILE A 193 10.86 34.07 -5.53
C ILE A 193 9.38 34.05 -5.98
N ALA A 194 8.47 33.55 -5.14
CA ALA A 194 7.04 33.57 -5.40
C ALA A 194 6.49 34.98 -5.69
N TYR A 195 7.04 36.04 -5.08
CA TYR A 195 6.64 37.42 -5.38
C TYR A 195 7.04 37.87 -6.79
N ASP A 196 8.21 37.45 -7.26
CA ASP A 196 8.67 37.73 -8.63
C ASP A 196 7.76 37.04 -9.64
N ARG A 197 7.43 35.77 -9.40
CA ARG A 197 6.52 35.00 -10.25
C ARG A 197 5.11 35.61 -10.32
N LEU A 198 4.58 36.10 -9.20
CA LEU A 198 3.28 36.79 -9.20
C LEU A 198 3.32 38.10 -10.02
N ARG A 199 4.44 38.83 -9.97
CA ARG A 199 4.63 40.06 -10.77
C ARG A 199 4.73 39.74 -12.26
N GLU A 200 5.48 38.71 -12.64
CA GLU A 200 5.59 38.24 -14.02
C GLU A 200 4.23 37.82 -14.61
N LEU A 201 3.36 37.22 -13.79
CA LEU A 201 2.01 36.85 -14.19
C LEU A 201 1.02 38.03 -14.19
N GLY A 202 1.45 39.24 -13.82
CA GLY A 202 0.57 40.42 -13.68
C GLY A 202 -0.47 40.27 -12.57
N GLN A 203 -0.26 39.35 -11.62
CA GLN A 203 -1.21 38.97 -10.57
C GLN A 203 -0.76 39.38 -9.16
N TYR A 204 0.19 40.32 -9.07
CA TYR A 204 0.65 40.85 -7.80
C TYR A 204 -0.22 42.03 -7.36
N THR A 205 -1.05 41.83 -6.33
CA THR A 205 -1.71 42.91 -5.59
C THR A 205 -1.00 43.02 -4.24
N LYS A 206 -0.33 44.15 -3.98
CA LYS A 206 0.08 44.53 -2.63
C LYS A 206 -1.20 44.63 -1.79
N GLU A 207 -1.50 43.63 -0.98
CA GLU A 207 -2.42 43.86 0.14
C GLU A 207 -1.67 44.79 1.10
N ILE A 208 -2.22 46.00 1.23
CA ILE A 208 -1.79 47.07 2.14
C ILE A 208 -2.21 46.71 3.55
#